data_AF-A0A090AE04-F1
#
_entry.id   AF-A0A090AE04-F1
#
_cell.length_a   1.000
_cell.length_b   1.000
_cell.length_c   1.000
_cell.angle_alpha   90.00
_cell.angle_beta   90.00
_cell.angle_gamma   90.00
#
_symmetry.space_group_name_H-M   'P 1'
#
loop_
_entity.id
_entity.type
_entity.pdbx_description
1 polymer ?
#
loop_
_entity_poly.entity_id
_entity_poly.type
_entity_poly.pdbx_seq_one_letter_code
_entity_poly.pdbx_strand_id
1 'polypeptide(L)'
;MLQSTVKAINKVDDIDFVIVLGDLTKDAEPWNVDRFQEVMDELNMPWYVILGTNDISPVDTQATAQEPGVTHATMISTFQGHGFNGPQHPRRTNQ
;
A
#
# COMPACT_ATOMS: atom_id res chain seq x y z
N MET A 1 -4.54 7.63 -11.74
CA MET A 1 -3.73 6.58 -12.39
C MET A 1 -3.85 5.26 -11.62
N LEU A 2 -3.51 5.22 -10.33
CA LEU A 2 -3.56 3.99 -9.50
C LEU A 2 -4.91 3.24 -9.54
N GLN A 3 -6.03 3.94 -9.35
CA GLN A 3 -7.37 3.32 -9.42
C GLN A 3 -7.67 2.63 -10.76
N SER A 4 -7.20 3.21 -11.87
CA SER A 4 -7.38 2.62 -13.20
C SER A 4 -6.57 1.34 -13.34
N THR A 5 -5.37 1.31 -12.76
CA THR A 5 -4.51 0.11 -12.70
C THR A 5 -5.16 -1.00 -11.86
N VAL A 6 -5.66 -0.69 -10.67
CA VAL A 6 -6.38 -1.66 -9.83
C VAL A 6 -7.56 -2.28 -10.58
N LYS A 7 -8.38 -1.44 -11.23
CA LYS A 7 -9.50 -1.91 -12.08
C LYS A 7 -9.05 -2.76 -13.26
N ALA A 8 -7.85 -2.57 -13.77
CA ALA A 8 -7.30 -3.39 -14.86
C ALA A 8 -6.80 -4.73 -14.32
N ILE A 9 -6.08 -4.75 -13.20
CA ILE A 9 -5.60 -5.96 -12.53
C ILE A 9 -6.77 -6.88 -12.16
N ASN A 10 -7.86 -6.33 -11.62
CA ASN A 10 -9.06 -7.08 -11.25
C ASN A 10 -9.78 -7.76 -12.43
N LYS A 11 -9.43 -7.45 -13.69
CA LYS A 11 -9.97 -8.10 -14.89
C LYS A 11 -9.08 -9.22 -15.43
N VAL A 12 -7.88 -9.38 -14.86
CA VAL A 12 -6.96 -10.46 -15.23
C VAL A 12 -7.26 -11.64 -14.30
N ASP A 13 -7.72 -12.73 -14.90
CA ASP A 13 -7.86 -14.00 -14.19
C ASP A 13 -6.46 -14.59 -13.90
N ASP A 14 -6.35 -15.46 -12.90
CA ASP A 14 -5.12 -16.20 -12.56
C ASP A 14 -3.95 -15.38 -11.99
N ILE A 15 -4.26 -14.28 -11.27
CA ILE A 15 -3.27 -13.58 -10.43
C ILE A 15 -3.42 -14.04 -8.98
N ASP A 16 -2.37 -14.69 -8.46
CA ASP A 16 -2.34 -15.14 -7.06
C ASP A 16 -2.16 -13.98 -6.07
N PHE A 17 -1.37 -12.97 -6.42
CA PHE A 17 -1.11 -11.79 -5.59
C PHE A 17 -0.44 -10.65 -6.39
N VAL A 18 -0.42 -9.46 -5.82
CA VAL A 18 0.26 -8.27 -6.35
C VAL A 18 1.41 -7.84 -5.44
N ILE A 19 2.52 -7.37 -6.01
CA ILE A 19 3.59 -6.69 -5.28
C ILE A 19 3.79 -5.29 -5.86
N VAL A 20 3.82 -4.28 -4.99
CA VAL A 20 4.18 -2.90 -5.34
C VAL A 20 5.60 -2.62 -4.86
N LEU A 21 6.47 -2.18 -5.78
CA LEU A 21 7.91 -2.09 -5.58
C LEU A 21 8.37 -0.68 -5.16
N GLY A 22 7.80 -0.15 -4.08
CA GLY A 22 8.20 1.13 -3.50
C GLY A 22 7.68 2.37 -4.22
N ASP A 23 8.02 3.52 -3.64
CA ASP A 23 7.56 4.85 -4.00
C ASP A 23 6.02 4.89 -4.09
N LEU A 24 5.38 4.38 -3.03
CA LEU A 24 3.94 4.33 -2.84
C LEU A 24 3.35 5.73 -2.81
N THR A 25 4.10 6.65 -2.23
CA THR A 25 3.75 8.07 -2.11
C THR A 25 4.91 8.96 -2.55
N LYS A 26 4.60 10.23 -2.84
CA LYS A 26 5.62 11.21 -3.25
C LYS A 26 6.50 11.66 -2.07
N ASP A 27 5.87 11.91 -0.92
CA ASP A 27 6.51 12.59 0.22
C ASP A 27 6.14 11.94 1.58
N ALA A 28 5.70 10.67 1.60
CA ALA A 28 5.27 9.94 2.81
C ALA A 28 4.15 10.62 3.62
N GLU A 29 3.36 11.49 3.00
CA GLU A 29 2.29 12.23 3.68
C GLU A 29 1.19 11.27 4.18
N PRO A 30 0.73 11.39 5.45
CA PRO A 30 -0.24 10.44 6.02
C PRO A 30 -1.50 10.23 5.17
N TRP A 31 -2.07 11.30 4.61
CA TRP A 31 -3.27 11.22 3.77
C TRP A 31 -3.03 10.52 2.43
N ASN A 32 -1.81 10.57 1.89
CA ASN A 32 -1.47 9.82 0.68
C ASN A 32 -1.27 8.34 0.99
N VAL A 33 -0.75 8.02 2.18
CA VAL A 33 -0.61 6.65 2.67
C VAL A 33 -2.00 6.01 2.87
N ASP A 34 -2.91 6.72 3.55
CA ASP A 34 -4.29 6.29 3.73
C ASP A 34 -4.99 6.11 2.38
N ARG A 35 -4.84 7.09 1.48
CA ARG A 35 -5.44 7.04 0.15
C ARG A 35 -4.89 5.90 -0.71
N PHE A 36 -3.60 5.62 -0.60
CA PHE A 36 -2.97 4.48 -1.28
C PHE A 36 -3.59 3.17 -0.78
N GLN A 37 -3.68 2.99 0.54
CA GLN A 37 -4.29 1.80 1.14
C GLN A 37 -5.74 1.61 0.65
N GLU A 38 -6.58 2.64 0.73
CA GLU A 38 -7.97 2.57 0.29
C GLU A 38 -8.12 2.09 -1.16
N VAL A 39 -7.23 2.53 -2.05
CA VAL A 39 -7.27 2.12 -3.46
C VAL A 39 -6.77 0.69 -3.63
N MET A 40 -5.75 0.28 -2.89
CA MET A 40 -5.21 -1.08 -2.95
C MET A 40 -6.17 -2.12 -2.34
N ASP A 41 -6.97 -1.73 -1.35
CA ASP A 41 -8.03 -2.54 -0.75
C ASP A 41 -9.17 -2.86 -1.73
N GLU A 42 -9.22 -2.22 -2.91
CA GLU A 42 -10.11 -2.59 -4.01
C GLU A 42 -9.59 -3.79 -4.84
N LEU A 43 -8.36 -4.29 -4.62
CA LEU A 43 -7.83 -5.48 -5.31
C LEU A 43 -8.56 -6.75 -4.84
N ASN A 44 -8.86 -7.64 -5.79
CA ASN A 44 -9.55 -8.91 -5.54
C ASN A 44 -8.62 -10.03 -5.00
N MET A 45 -7.34 -9.75 -4.87
CA MET A 45 -6.28 -10.69 -4.48
C MET A 45 -5.36 -10.05 -3.43
N PRO A 46 -4.61 -10.87 -2.66
CA PRO A 46 -3.63 -10.36 -1.71
C PRO A 46 -2.62 -9.41 -2.37
N TRP A 47 -2.19 -8.39 -1.63
CA TRP A 47 -1.16 -7.48 -2.10
C TRP A 47 -0.10 -7.21 -1.04
N TYR A 48 1.10 -6.90 -1.51
CA TYR A 48 2.26 -6.58 -0.69
C TYR A 48 2.91 -5.31 -1.21
N VAL A 49 3.54 -4.59 -0.29
CA VAL A 49 4.37 -3.43 -0.62
C VAL A 49 5.79 -3.65 -0.13
N ILE A 50 6.74 -3.17 -0.91
CA ILE A 50 8.12 -2.92 -0.48
C ILE A 50 8.23 -1.40 -0.33
N LEU A 51 8.88 -0.90 0.71
CA LEU A 51 9.10 0.55 0.86
C LEU A 51 10.23 1.02 -0.05
N GLY A 52 9.97 2.10 -0.78
CA GLY A 52 10.92 2.80 -1.62
C GLY A 52 11.64 3.92 -0.87
N THR A 53 12.40 4.72 -1.62
CA THR A 53 13.22 5.78 -1.03
C THR A 53 12.37 6.97 -0.57
N ASN A 54 11.24 7.23 -1.22
CA ASN A 54 10.35 8.35 -0.92
C ASN A 54 9.23 8.00 0.08
N ASP A 55 9.17 6.75 0.54
CA ASP A 55 8.10 6.27 1.43
C ASP A 55 8.37 6.52 2.91
N ILE A 56 9.54 7.04 3.25
CA ILE A 56 9.91 7.35 4.63
C ILE A 56 10.46 8.76 4.65
N SER A 57 9.93 9.60 5.54
CA SER A 57 10.56 10.88 5.81
C SER A 57 11.74 10.67 6.76
N PRO A 58 12.99 10.93 6.33
CA PRO A 58 14.09 10.98 7.28
C PRO A 58 13.80 12.13 8.24
N VAL A 59 13.74 11.81 9.55
CA VAL A 59 13.60 12.84 10.58
C VAL A 59 14.87 13.68 10.54
N ASP A 60 14.85 14.79 9.82
CA ASP A 60 15.89 15.79 9.92
C ASP A 60 15.70 16.50 11.27
N THR A 61 16.46 16.06 12.26
CA THR A 61 16.49 16.64 13.60
C THR A 61 16.94 18.11 13.62
N GLN A 62 17.44 18.65 12.51
CA GLN A 62 17.84 20.05 12.36
C GLN A 62 16.92 20.88 11.45
N ALA A 63 15.92 20.27 10.80
CA ALA A 63 14.99 21.01 9.96
C ALA A 63 14.01 21.85 10.80
N THR A 64 13.97 23.15 10.52
CA THR A 64 13.04 24.10 11.17
C THR A 64 11.59 23.97 10.69
N ALA A 65 11.36 23.25 9.60
CA ALA A 65 10.06 22.86 9.09
C ALA A 65 10.15 21.38 8.69
N GLN A 66 9.49 20.50 9.46
CA GLN A 66 9.32 19.12 9.06
C GLN A 66 8.14 19.04 8.10
N GLU A 67 8.37 18.54 6.89
CA GLU A 67 7.28 18.13 6.03
C GLU A 67 6.53 16.96 6.70
N PRO A 68 5.19 16.93 6.62
CA PRO A 68 4.39 15.89 7.27
C PRO A 68 4.69 14.56 6.59
N GLY A 69 5.46 13.71 7.26
CA GLY A 69 5.83 12.39 6.78
C GLY A 69 5.60 11.32 7.85
N VAL A 70 5.32 10.10 7.41
CA VAL A 70 5.15 8.96 8.31
C VAL A 70 6.46 8.21 8.57
N THR A 71 6.48 7.48 9.69
CA THR A 71 7.62 6.63 10.07
C THR A 71 7.53 5.26 9.42
N HIS A 72 8.64 4.51 9.43
CA HIS A 72 8.66 3.08 9.10
C HIS A 72 7.62 2.28 9.90
N ALA A 73 7.47 2.56 11.21
CA ALA A 73 6.53 1.86 12.06
C ALA A 73 5.08 2.14 11.65
N THR A 74 4.78 3.37 11.26
CA THR A 74 3.48 3.76 10.72
C THR A 74 3.18 3.00 9.42
N MET A 75 4.12 2.99 8.46
CA MET A 75 3.97 2.24 7.21
C MET A 75 3.71 0.74 7.46
N ILE A 76 4.47 0.12 8.37
CA ILE A 76 4.25 -1.27 8.76
C ILE A 76 2.84 -1.45 9.32
N SER A 77 2.42 -0.59 10.26
CA SER A 77 1.10 -0.71 10.88
C SER A 77 -0.06 -0.51 9.91
N THR A 78 0.08 0.38 8.93
CA THR A 78 -0.95 0.65 7.93
C THR A 78 -1.13 -0.51 6.96
N PHE A 79 -0.04 -1.12 6.51
CA PHE A 79 -0.08 -2.17 5.49
C PHE A 79 -0.11 -3.60 6.07
N GLN A 80 -0.01 -3.74 7.39
CA GLN A 80 -0.10 -5.03 8.05
C GLN A 80 -1.50 -5.63 7.87
N GLY A 81 -1.55 -6.88 7.44
CA GLY A 81 -2.81 -7.65 7.35
C GLY A 81 -3.49 -7.67 5.98
N HIS A 82 -2.86 -7.15 4.91
CA HIS A 82 -3.41 -7.17 3.55
C HIS A 82 -2.85 -8.28 2.63
N GLY A 83 -1.89 -9.07 3.13
CA GLY A 83 -1.27 -10.20 2.42
C GLY A 83 -1.99 -11.54 2.60
N PHE A 84 -1.28 -12.67 2.38
CA PHE A 84 -1.84 -14.05 2.41
C PHE A 84 -2.67 -14.40 3.66
N ASN A 85 -2.51 -13.63 4.74
CA ASN A 85 -3.16 -13.81 6.03
C ASN A 85 -4.12 -12.67 6.45
N GLY A 86 -4.60 -11.79 5.56
CA GLY A 86 -5.75 -10.93 5.93
C GLY A 86 -6.40 -10.14 4.77
N PRO A 87 -7.44 -9.32 5.04
CA PRO A 87 -8.45 -9.44 6.09
C PRO A 87 -9.49 -10.48 5.65
N GLN A 88 -9.62 -11.61 6.38
CA GLN A 88 -10.56 -12.73 6.14
C GLN A 88 -11.47 -12.62 4.91
N HIS A 89 -10.91 -12.76 3.71
CA HIS A 89 -11.71 -12.82 2.50
C HIS A 89 -12.08 -14.30 2.29
N PRO A 90 -13.37 -14.68 2.26
CA PRO A 90 -13.74 -16.06 1.99
C PRO A 90 -13.20 -16.38 0.60
N ARG A 91 -12.28 -17.36 0.52
CA ARG A 91 -11.96 -18.01 -0.76
C ARG A 91 -13.30 -18.32 -1.38
N ARG A 92 -13.57 -17.80 -2.58
CA ARG A 92 -14.66 -18.35 -3.39
C ARG A 92 -14.28 -19.80 -3.65
N THR A 93 -14.83 -20.70 -2.82
CA THR A 93 -14.91 -22.12 -3.12
C THR A 93 -15.83 -22.22 -4.33
N ASN A 94 -15.23 -22.14 -5.51
CA ASN A 94 -15.91 -22.60 -6.70
C ASN A 94 -15.94 -24.13 -6.65
N GLN A 95 -17.11 -24.62 -7.07
CA GLN A 95 -17.64 -25.98 -7.08
C GLN A 95 -16.69 -27.04 -7.62
#